data_AF-A0AAC8ZYF4-F1
#
_entry.id   AF-A0AAC8ZYF4-F1
#
_cell.length_a   1.000
_cell.length_b   1.000
_cell.length_c   1.000
_cell.angle_alpha   90.00
_cell.angle_beta   90.00
_cell.angle_gamma   90.00
#
_symmetry.space_group_name_H-M   'P 1'
#
loop_
_entity.id
_entity.type
_entity.pdbx_description
1 polymer ?
#
loop_
_entity_poly.entity_id
_entity_poly.type
_entity_poly.pdbx_seq_one_letter_code
_entity_poly.pdbx_strand_id
1 'polypeptide(L)'
;MKIGKLLRETRLVAGLTQTEMAAGAISESFYSKVERGVHNIDADTLVEVLKANHIDPVQFFSRTLDGPMQESPHKKSILDAGFMVKKIVRSANKRDLEKLGQLKKEIDQAEEQGKPYYIWISYVLELMTTWITHSTDDISEPVKKKIKHLYKGDNWGFINYEYLGMAFIALTPEQVLNFSHTAYQSYEKNSENTLSYTNIVGIADLTIDFLMYAYIHNFNKELCAETFAFFDKNISYEASFYQRRVIIRLYKALFYNDTEKVDFYTRLLEEDNFTFCLQNVPITKKDSSHAH
;
A
#
# COMPACT_ATOMS: atom_id res chain seq x y z
N MET A 1 28.84 -11.87 5.99
CA MET A 1 27.55 -11.94 5.26
C MET A 1 27.46 -13.30 4.55
N LYS A 2 26.29 -13.97 4.52
CA LYS A 2 26.13 -15.36 4.03
C LYS A 2 26.10 -15.53 2.50
N ILE A 3 26.32 -14.44 1.73
CA ILE A 3 26.13 -14.40 0.28
C ILE A 3 27.05 -15.37 -0.46
N GLY A 4 28.35 -15.42 -0.14
CA GLY A 4 29.29 -16.34 -0.80
C GLY A 4 28.88 -17.82 -0.68
N LYS A 5 28.39 -18.21 0.50
CA LYS A 5 27.87 -19.56 0.73
C LYS A 5 26.60 -19.83 -0.10
N LEU A 6 25.67 -18.86 -0.14
CA LEU A 6 24.44 -19.00 -0.91
C LEU A 6 24.70 -19.03 -2.42
N LEU A 7 25.65 -18.24 -2.91
CA LEU A 7 26.14 -18.30 -4.30
C LEU A 7 26.64 -19.71 -4.63
N ARG A 8 27.46 -20.30 -3.75
CA ARG A 8 27.93 -21.68 -3.89
C ARG A 8 26.80 -22.69 -3.94
N GLU A 9 25.85 -22.61 -3.01
CA GLU A 9 24.69 -23.51 -2.98
C GLU A 9 23.85 -23.37 -4.25
N THR A 10 23.59 -22.14 -4.69
CA THR A 10 22.81 -21.84 -5.90
C THR A 10 23.50 -22.36 -7.16
N ARG A 11 24.80 -22.11 -7.29
CA ARG A 11 25.64 -22.60 -8.39
C ARG A 11 25.60 -24.14 -8.47
N LEU A 12 25.77 -24.81 -7.34
CA LEU A 12 25.77 -26.27 -7.28
C LEU A 12 24.40 -26.86 -7.65
N VAL A 13 23.30 -26.25 -7.20
CA VAL A 13 21.93 -26.65 -7.59
C VAL A 13 21.69 -26.47 -9.10
N ALA A 14 22.25 -25.40 -9.68
CA ALA A 14 22.18 -25.16 -11.13
C ALA A 14 23.13 -26.05 -11.95
N GLY A 15 23.98 -26.86 -11.32
CA GLY A 15 24.95 -27.73 -12.01
C GLY A 15 26.12 -26.98 -12.66
N LEU A 16 26.39 -25.74 -12.24
CA LEU A 16 27.37 -24.86 -12.88
C LEU A 16 28.76 -24.96 -12.23
N THR A 17 29.80 -24.81 -13.03
CA THR A 17 31.16 -24.52 -12.57
C THR A 17 31.30 -23.08 -12.11
N GLN A 18 32.40 -22.75 -11.40
CA GLN A 18 32.67 -21.39 -10.96
C GLN A 18 32.87 -20.44 -12.15
N THR A 19 33.48 -20.91 -13.23
CA THR A 19 33.65 -20.16 -14.49
C THR A 19 32.32 -19.87 -15.17
N GLU A 20 31.45 -20.89 -15.29
CA GLU A 20 30.13 -20.73 -15.91
C GLU A 20 29.27 -19.76 -15.11
N MET A 21 29.24 -19.92 -13.77
CA MET A 21 28.50 -19.02 -12.90
C MET A 21 29.05 -17.60 -12.91
N ALA A 22 30.36 -17.41 -13.05
CA ALA A 22 30.94 -16.07 -13.19
C ALA A 22 30.52 -15.39 -14.50
N ALA A 23 30.19 -16.17 -15.54
CA ALA A 23 29.59 -15.74 -16.81
C ALA A 23 30.27 -14.54 -17.50
N GLY A 24 31.57 -14.35 -17.27
CA GLY A 24 32.32 -13.20 -17.77
C GLY A 24 32.02 -11.86 -17.07
N ALA A 25 31.06 -11.81 -16.14
CA ALA A 25 30.81 -10.63 -15.30
C ALA A 25 31.98 -10.38 -14.33
N ILE A 26 32.60 -11.45 -13.84
CA ILE A 26 33.81 -11.42 -13.01
C ILE A 26 34.75 -12.56 -13.36
N SER A 27 36.00 -12.47 -12.91
CA SER A 27 36.94 -13.60 -13.04
C SER A 27 36.54 -14.78 -12.15
N GLU A 28 36.81 -16.01 -12.62
CA GLU A 28 36.64 -17.23 -11.83
C GLU A 28 37.38 -17.14 -10.49
N SER A 29 38.61 -16.64 -10.49
CA SER A 29 39.42 -16.48 -9.27
C SER A 29 38.75 -15.55 -8.25
N PHE A 30 38.14 -14.45 -8.72
CA PHE A 30 37.39 -13.53 -7.86
C PHE A 30 36.12 -14.20 -7.34
N TYR A 31 35.34 -14.86 -8.21
CA TYR A 31 34.13 -15.59 -7.83
C TYR A 31 34.43 -16.69 -6.79
N SER A 32 35.50 -17.46 -6.97
CA SER A 32 35.98 -18.48 -6.03
C SER A 32 36.37 -17.91 -4.67
N LYS A 33 36.93 -16.70 -4.63
CA LYS A 33 37.22 -15.99 -3.37
C LYS A 33 35.95 -15.49 -2.70
N VAL A 34 34.94 -15.06 -3.47
CA VAL A 34 33.62 -14.69 -2.95
C VAL A 34 32.91 -15.90 -2.33
N GLU A 35 32.87 -17.05 -3.01
CA GLU A 35 32.26 -18.27 -2.47
C GLU A 35 32.89 -18.74 -1.16
N ARG A 36 34.20 -18.52 -1.00
CA ARG A 36 34.96 -18.84 0.22
C ARG A 36 34.84 -17.78 1.31
N GLY A 37 34.16 -16.66 1.06
CA GLY A 37 34.04 -15.55 2.00
C GLY A 37 35.34 -14.77 2.22
N VAL A 38 36.30 -14.90 1.31
CA VAL A 38 37.60 -14.17 1.35
C VAL A 38 37.43 -12.77 0.79
N HIS A 39 36.57 -12.59 -0.21
CA HIS A 39 36.22 -11.29 -0.78
C HIS A 39 34.72 -11.02 -0.66
N ASN A 40 34.38 -9.75 -0.47
CA ASN A 40 33.01 -9.28 -0.66
C ASN A 40 32.74 -9.04 -2.15
N ILE A 41 31.49 -9.17 -2.54
CA ILE A 41 30.97 -8.78 -3.84
C ILE A 41 30.01 -7.61 -3.61
N ASP A 42 30.11 -6.56 -4.43
CA ASP A 42 29.15 -5.46 -4.41
C ASP A 42 27.80 -5.88 -5.03
N ALA A 43 26.78 -5.08 -4.78
CA ALA A 43 25.40 -5.43 -5.14
C ALA A 43 25.19 -5.44 -6.66
N ASP A 44 25.79 -4.50 -7.39
CA ASP A 44 25.62 -4.40 -8.85
C ASP A 44 26.26 -5.60 -9.54
N THR A 45 27.51 -5.92 -9.18
CA THR A 45 28.23 -7.09 -9.70
C THR A 45 27.51 -8.40 -9.36
N LEU A 46 26.95 -8.52 -8.15
CA LEU A 46 26.16 -9.69 -7.77
C LEU A 46 24.90 -9.83 -8.63
N VAL A 47 24.17 -8.74 -8.87
CA VAL A 47 22.97 -8.74 -9.71
C VAL A 47 23.32 -9.09 -11.15
N GLU A 48 24.44 -8.60 -11.68
CA GLU A 48 24.94 -8.95 -13.02
C GLU A 48 25.24 -10.46 -13.12
N VAL A 49 25.97 -11.01 -12.16
CA VAL A 49 26.26 -12.46 -12.09
C VAL A 49 24.99 -13.30 -12.08
N LEU A 50 23.99 -12.91 -11.27
CA LEU A 50 22.71 -13.63 -11.18
C LEU A 50 21.93 -13.56 -12.49
N LYS A 51 21.79 -12.36 -13.08
CA LYS A 51 21.10 -12.15 -14.35
C LYS A 51 21.75 -12.89 -15.51
N ALA A 52 23.09 -12.89 -15.58
CA ALA A 52 23.84 -13.59 -16.62
C ALA A 52 23.59 -15.11 -16.63
N ASN A 53 23.18 -15.67 -15.49
CA ASN A 53 22.84 -17.10 -15.34
C ASN A 53 21.32 -17.35 -15.24
N HIS A 54 20.49 -16.37 -15.60
CA HIS A 54 19.03 -16.46 -15.51
C HIS A 54 18.48 -16.78 -14.10
N ILE A 55 19.23 -16.39 -13.07
CA ILE A 55 18.81 -16.52 -11.67
C ILE A 55 18.12 -15.22 -11.27
N ASP A 56 16.86 -15.31 -10.84
CA ASP A 56 16.11 -14.15 -10.34
C ASP A 56 16.78 -13.57 -9.08
N PRO A 57 17.28 -12.33 -9.12
CA PRO A 57 17.90 -11.70 -7.96
C PRO A 57 16.97 -11.61 -6.75
N VAL A 58 15.66 -11.42 -6.97
CA VAL A 58 14.68 -11.31 -5.89
C VAL A 58 14.58 -12.64 -5.13
N GLN A 59 14.46 -13.75 -5.84
CA GLN A 59 14.44 -15.10 -5.26
C GLN A 59 15.79 -15.49 -4.64
N PHE A 60 16.90 -15.03 -5.23
CA PHE A 60 18.21 -15.25 -4.63
C PHE A 60 18.32 -14.54 -3.28
N PHE A 61 17.97 -13.26 -3.21
CA PHE A 61 18.02 -12.51 -1.95
C PHE A 61 16.97 -13.00 -0.95
N SER A 62 15.80 -13.48 -1.37
CA SER A 62 14.83 -14.08 -0.44
C SER A 62 15.43 -15.26 0.31
N ARG A 63 16.29 -16.07 -0.34
CA ARG A 63 16.99 -17.18 0.32
C ARG A 63 18.05 -16.75 1.34
N THR A 64 18.56 -15.52 1.24
CA THR A 64 19.37 -14.95 2.34
C THR A 64 18.51 -14.62 3.56
N LEU A 65 17.21 -14.42 3.36
CA LEU A 65 16.19 -14.23 4.38
C LEU A 65 15.61 -15.57 4.88
N ASP A 66 15.62 -16.62 4.04
CA ASP A 66 15.11 -17.99 4.31
C ASP A 66 15.99 -18.87 5.24
N GLY A 67 16.72 -18.26 6.18
CA GLY A 67 16.69 -18.87 7.51
C GLY A 67 15.25 -18.78 8.06
N PRO A 68 14.92 -19.26 9.28
CA PRO A 68 13.90 -18.49 10.00
C PRO A 68 14.40 -17.04 9.89
N MET A 69 13.63 -16.17 9.24
CA MET A 69 13.94 -14.76 9.06
C MET A 69 14.19 -14.27 10.46
N GLN A 70 15.45 -14.34 10.93
CA GLN A 70 15.72 -14.67 12.34
C GLN A 70 14.91 -13.66 13.08
N GLU A 71 13.86 -14.12 13.79
CA GLU A 71 13.00 -13.23 14.55
C GLU A 71 14.01 -12.34 15.23
N SER A 72 14.02 -11.06 14.86
CA SER A 72 14.97 -10.19 15.50
C SER A 72 14.57 -10.33 16.96
N PRO A 73 15.46 -10.77 17.86
CA PRO A 73 15.08 -10.86 19.27
C PRO A 73 14.61 -9.49 19.78
N HIS A 74 14.87 -8.43 18.99
CA HIS A 74 14.61 -7.04 19.25
C HIS A 74 13.55 -6.41 18.31
N LYS A 75 12.87 -7.16 17.41
CA LYS A 75 11.86 -6.58 16.50
C LYS A 75 10.91 -7.60 15.88
N LYS A 76 9.65 -7.22 15.68
CA LYS A 76 8.68 -7.99 14.89
C LYS A 76 9.10 -8.11 13.43
N SER A 77 8.74 -9.23 12.83
CA SER A 77 9.07 -9.55 11.46
C SER A 77 8.24 -8.71 10.47
N ILE A 78 8.67 -8.60 9.21
CA ILE A 78 7.86 -7.90 8.19
C ILE A 78 6.53 -8.62 7.93
N LEU A 79 6.49 -9.94 8.12
CA LEU A 79 5.26 -10.73 8.02
C LEU A 79 4.29 -10.36 9.14
N ASP A 80 4.77 -10.26 10.39
CA ASP A 80 3.95 -9.82 11.53
C ASP A 80 3.38 -8.42 11.29
N ALA A 81 4.21 -7.51 10.77
CA ALA A 81 3.80 -6.16 10.40
C ALA A 81 2.68 -6.18 9.33
N GLY A 82 2.82 -7.02 8.30
CA GLY A 82 1.79 -7.21 7.28
C GLY A 82 0.47 -7.78 7.84
N PHE A 83 0.54 -8.74 8.78
CA PHE A 83 -0.65 -9.27 9.45
C PHE A 83 -1.31 -8.22 10.35
N MET A 84 -0.52 -7.42 11.07
CA MET A 84 -1.03 -6.35 11.92
C MET A 84 -1.81 -5.31 11.10
N VAL A 85 -1.28 -4.89 9.95
CA VAL A 85 -1.99 -3.94 9.06
C VAL A 85 -3.30 -4.50 8.57
N LYS A 86 -3.34 -5.77 8.16
CA LYS A 86 -4.60 -6.42 7.75
C LYS A 86 -5.63 -6.43 8.89
N LYS A 87 -5.21 -6.65 10.13
CA LYS A 87 -6.10 -6.56 11.30
C LYS A 87 -6.63 -5.13 11.51
N ILE A 88 -5.74 -4.13 11.42
CA ILE A 88 -6.10 -2.71 11.56
C ILE A 88 -7.13 -2.32 10.49
N VAL A 89 -6.79 -2.52 9.22
CA VAL A 89 -7.66 -2.16 8.09
C VAL A 89 -9.00 -2.88 8.17
N ARG A 90 -9.02 -4.18 8.48
CA ARG A 90 -10.28 -4.92 8.63
C ARG A 90 -11.14 -4.40 9.77
N SER A 91 -10.53 -4.01 10.88
CA SER A 91 -11.25 -3.47 12.05
C SER A 91 -11.80 -2.07 11.72
N ALA A 92 -11.01 -1.25 11.03
CA ALA A 92 -11.44 0.06 10.58
C ALA A 92 -12.58 0.02 9.56
N ASN A 93 -12.52 -0.92 8.60
CA ASN A 93 -13.60 -1.16 7.65
C ASN A 93 -14.92 -1.56 8.33
N LYS A 94 -14.84 -2.15 9.53
CA LYS A 94 -15.98 -2.49 10.38
C LYS A 94 -16.34 -1.43 11.43
N ARG A 95 -15.60 -0.32 11.47
CA ARG A 95 -15.67 0.73 12.52
C ARG A 95 -15.55 0.19 13.94
N ASP A 96 -14.79 -0.89 14.12
CA ASP A 96 -14.61 -1.56 15.41
C ASP A 96 -13.53 -0.83 16.24
N LEU A 97 -13.92 0.30 16.84
CA LEU A 97 -13.04 1.14 17.66
C LEU A 97 -12.52 0.39 18.90
N GLU A 98 -13.31 -0.53 19.45
CA GLU A 98 -12.86 -1.39 20.55
C GLU A 98 -11.70 -2.26 20.09
N LYS A 99 -11.83 -2.90 18.92
CA LYS A 99 -10.76 -3.73 18.37
C LYS A 99 -9.52 -2.92 18.02
N LEU A 100 -9.68 -1.71 17.46
CA LEU A 100 -8.55 -0.82 17.21
C LEU A 100 -7.83 -0.44 18.52
N GLY A 101 -8.56 -0.18 19.60
CA GLY A 101 -7.99 0.03 20.93
C GLY A 101 -7.24 -1.20 21.48
N GLN A 102 -7.76 -2.40 21.24
CA GLN A 102 -7.05 -3.65 21.58
C GLN A 102 -5.75 -3.81 20.77
N LEU A 103 -5.78 -3.51 19.47
CA LEU A 103 -4.59 -3.58 18.60
C LEU A 103 -3.54 -2.54 19.00
N LYS A 104 -3.96 -1.35 19.44
CA LYS A 104 -3.05 -0.36 20.02
C LYS A 104 -2.28 -0.94 21.21
N LYS A 105 -3.01 -1.56 22.16
CA LYS A 105 -2.40 -2.20 23.33
C LYS A 105 -1.44 -3.32 22.92
N GLU A 106 -1.77 -4.13 21.91
CA GLU A 106 -0.88 -5.17 21.37
C GLU A 106 0.43 -4.57 20.82
N ILE A 107 0.36 -3.42 20.14
CA ILE A 107 1.54 -2.72 19.61
C ILE A 107 2.39 -2.14 20.75
N ASP A 108 1.77 -1.44 21.70
CA ASP A 108 2.45 -0.83 22.84
C ASP A 108 3.16 -1.91 23.69
N GLN A 109 2.49 -3.03 23.98
CA GLN A 109 3.08 -4.15 24.72
C GLN A 109 4.25 -4.79 23.98
N ALA A 110 4.20 -4.89 22.66
CA ALA A 110 5.31 -5.43 21.87
C ALA A 110 6.55 -4.53 21.99
N GLU A 111 6.37 -3.22 22.06
CA GLU A 111 7.44 -2.24 22.28
C GLU A 111 8.02 -2.36 23.69
N GLU A 112 7.18 -2.44 24.72
CA GLU A 112 7.61 -2.66 26.13
C GLU A 112 8.39 -3.97 26.32
N GLN A 113 8.02 -5.02 25.57
CA GLN A 113 8.70 -6.31 25.59
C GLN A 113 10.02 -6.32 24.78
N GLY A 114 10.44 -5.17 24.24
CA GLY A 114 11.66 -5.04 23.46
C GLY A 114 11.57 -5.67 22.07
N LYS A 115 10.37 -5.97 21.58
CA LYS A 115 10.09 -6.49 20.23
C LYS A 115 9.10 -5.59 19.48
N PRO A 116 9.41 -4.30 19.26
CA PRO A 116 8.49 -3.37 18.62
C PRO A 116 8.12 -3.79 17.20
N TYR A 117 6.95 -3.35 16.76
CA TYR A 117 6.60 -3.31 15.34
C TYR A 117 7.41 -2.23 14.60
N TYR A 118 7.29 -2.19 13.29
CA TYR A 118 7.80 -1.05 12.53
C TYR A 118 6.96 0.18 12.85
N ILE A 119 7.60 1.34 13.00
CA ILE A 119 6.93 2.60 13.38
C ILE A 119 5.74 2.98 12.50
N TRP A 120 5.78 2.61 11.21
CA TRP A 120 4.70 2.89 10.26
C TRP A 120 3.39 2.14 10.59
N ILE A 121 3.44 1.07 11.38
CA ILE A 121 2.25 0.34 11.86
C ILE A 121 1.41 1.23 12.78
N SER A 122 2.06 1.94 13.70
CA SER A 122 1.36 2.89 14.58
C SER A 122 0.75 4.04 13.79
N TYR A 123 1.42 4.49 12.72
CA TYR A 123 0.88 5.53 11.83
C TYR A 123 -0.38 5.07 11.11
N VAL A 124 -0.40 3.83 10.60
CA VAL A 124 -1.59 3.25 9.96
C VAL A 124 -2.73 3.15 10.97
N LEU A 125 -2.46 2.65 12.19
CA LEU A 125 -3.48 2.58 13.23
C LEU A 125 -4.09 3.95 13.56
N GLU A 126 -3.25 4.96 13.72
CA GLU A 126 -3.66 6.33 14.03
C GLU A 126 -4.54 6.91 12.92
N LEU A 127 -4.07 6.87 11.67
CA LEU A 127 -4.82 7.39 10.52
C LEU A 127 -6.14 6.65 10.30
N MET A 128 -6.14 5.31 10.38
CA MET A 128 -7.37 4.52 10.22
C MET A 128 -8.36 4.77 11.36
N THR A 129 -7.89 5.08 12.58
CA THR A 129 -8.76 5.48 13.68
C THR A 129 -9.36 6.86 13.40
N THR A 130 -8.56 7.82 12.93
CA THR A 130 -9.04 9.15 12.55
C THR A 130 -10.06 9.12 11.42
N TRP A 131 -9.94 8.22 10.44
CA TRP A 131 -10.96 8.01 9.41
C TRP A 131 -12.34 7.61 9.96
N ILE A 132 -12.38 6.97 11.13
CA ILE A 132 -13.63 6.52 11.77
C ILE A 132 -14.20 7.59 12.67
N THR A 133 -13.33 8.27 13.43
CA THR A 133 -13.72 9.27 14.43
C THR A 133 -13.89 10.66 13.85
N HIS A 134 -13.31 10.92 12.67
CA HIS A 134 -13.16 12.24 12.05
C HIS A 134 -12.48 13.28 12.96
N SER A 135 -11.76 12.82 13.99
CA SER A 135 -11.01 13.68 14.91
C SER A 135 -9.52 13.66 14.56
N THR A 136 -8.99 14.84 14.26
CA THR A 136 -7.57 15.07 13.96
C THR A 136 -6.77 15.55 15.17
N ASP A 137 -7.42 15.70 16.33
CA ASP A 137 -6.82 16.31 17.53
C ASP A 137 -5.64 15.48 18.06
N ASP A 138 -5.75 14.15 17.93
CA ASP A 138 -4.77 13.20 18.45
C ASP A 138 -3.71 12.79 17.42
N ILE A 139 -3.64 13.45 16.26
CA ILE A 139 -2.63 13.11 15.26
C ILE A 139 -1.24 13.51 15.77
N SER A 140 -0.35 12.52 15.84
CA SER A 140 0.98 12.63 16.40
C SER A 140 1.94 13.41 15.47
N GLU A 141 2.89 14.11 16.08
CA GLU A 141 3.91 14.87 15.33
C GLU A 141 4.74 14.01 14.35
N PRO A 142 5.09 12.74 14.66
CA PRO A 142 5.73 11.86 13.68
C PRO A 142 4.89 11.62 12.43
N VAL A 143 3.57 11.43 12.56
CA VAL A 143 2.66 11.28 11.42
C VAL A 143 2.60 12.57 10.61
N LYS A 144 2.41 13.73 11.25
CA LYS A 144 2.43 15.04 10.56
C LYS A 144 3.74 15.28 9.80
N LYS A 145 4.88 14.94 10.41
CA LYS A 145 6.19 15.02 9.74
C LYS A 145 6.26 14.10 8.53
N LYS A 146 5.78 12.86 8.64
CA LYS A 146 5.77 11.91 7.52
C LYS A 146 4.91 12.42 6.36
N ILE A 147 3.73 12.97 6.63
CA ILE A 147 2.85 13.56 5.62
C ILE A 147 3.54 14.71 4.90
N LYS A 148 4.21 15.62 5.63
CA LYS A 148 4.99 16.73 5.03
C LYS A 148 6.09 16.27 4.07
N HIS A 149 6.65 15.07 4.25
CA HIS A 149 7.69 14.54 3.36
C HIS A 149 7.12 13.99 2.05
N LEU A 150 5.86 13.57 2.00
CA LEU A 150 5.23 13.07 0.76
C LEU A 150 5.19 14.14 -0.33
N TYR A 151 5.06 15.41 0.06
CA TYR A 151 5.01 16.56 -0.85
C TYR A 151 6.28 16.76 -1.70
N LYS A 152 7.43 16.23 -1.28
CA LYS A 152 8.72 16.53 -1.93
C LYS A 152 9.15 15.53 -3.01
N GLY A 153 8.40 14.45 -3.23
CA GLY A 153 8.77 13.41 -4.19
C GLY A 153 8.03 13.54 -5.52
N ASP A 154 8.69 13.24 -6.63
CA ASP A 154 8.10 13.22 -7.99
C ASP A 154 7.99 11.81 -8.59
N ASN A 155 8.54 10.78 -7.92
CA ASN A 155 8.48 9.38 -8.33
C ASN A 155 7.71 8.53 -7.31
N TRP A 156 6.38 8.60 -7.36
CA TRP A 156 5.52 7.89 -6.41
C TRP A 156 5.26 6.45 -6.86
N GLY A 157 5.32 5.52 -5.91
CA GLY A 157 4.89 4.14 -6.11
C GLY A 157 3.70 3.79 -5.22
N PHE A 158 3.26 2.53 -5.28
CA PHE A 158 2.15 1.98 -4.50
C PHE A 158 2.08 2.48 -3.04
N ILE A 159 3.20 2.40 -2.30
CA ILE A 159 3.24 2.78 -0.88
C ILE A 159 2.99 4.28 -0.68
N ASN A 160 3.42 5.13 -1.62
CA ASN A 160 3.19 6.58 -1.55
C ASN A 160 1.70 6.89 -1.71
N TYR A 161 1.03 6.24 -2.67
CA TYR A 161 -0.39 6.43 -2.92
C TYR A 161 -1.24 5.95 -1.72
N GLU A 162 -1.00 4.73 -1.25
CA GLU A 162 -1.71 4.18 -0.07
C GLU A 162 -1.58 5.08 1.16
N TYR A 163 -0.36 5.50 1.47
CA TYR A 163 -0.12 6.31 2.66
C TYR A 163 -0.68 7.72 2.53
N LEU A 164 -0.67 8.30 1.32
CA LEU A 164 -1.30 9.60 1.08
C LEU A 164 -2.83 9.52 1.24
N GLY A 165 -3.45 8.48 0.69
CA GLY A 165 -4.90 8.25 0.82
C GLY A 165 -5.31 8.16 2.28
N MET A 166 -4.61 7.35 3.07
CA MET A 166 -4.79 7.27 4.52
C MET A 166 -4.59 8.63 5.21
N ALA A 167 -3.68 9.47 4.71
CA ALA A 167 -3.36 10.77 5.30
C ALA A 167 -4.37 11.88 4.95
N PHE A 168 -5.25 11.72 3.96
CA PHE A 168 -6.15 12.80 3.54
C PHE A 168 -7.02 13.32 4.69
N ILE A 169 -7.53 12.45 5.56
CA ILE A 169 -8.35 12.85 6.71
C ILE A 169 -7.61 13.81 7.67
N ALA A 170 -6.27 13.81 7.66
CA ALA A 170 -5.42 14.65 8.49
C ALA A 170 -5.08 16.01 7.85
N LEU A 171 -5.56 16.27 6.63
CA LEU A 171 -5.16 17.38 5.78
C LEU A 171 -6.30 18.38 5.57
N THR A 172 -5.94 19.60 5.21
CA THR A 172 -6.93 20.61 4.79
C THR A 172 -7.46 20.30 3.38
N PRO A 173 -8.66 20.79 3.03
CA PRO A 173 -9.21 20.64 1.68
C PRO A 173 -8.26 21.06 0.56
N GLU A 174 -7.57 22.19 0.73
CA GLU A 174 -6.59 22.71 -0.21
C GLU A 174 -5.39 21.75 -0.38
N GLN A 175 -4.90 21.20 0.73
CA GLN A 175 -3.80 20.23 0.71
C GLN A 175 -4.20 18.94 0.00
N VAL A 176 -5.41 18.44 0.23
CA VAL A 176 -5.92 17.23 -0.44
C VAL A 176 -6.04 17.45 -1.95
N LEU A 177 -6.58 18.60 -2.39
CA LEU A 177 -6.64 18.95 -3.82
C LEU A 177 -5.26 19.03 -4.45
N ASN A 178 -4.31 19.72 -3.82
CA ASN A 178 -2.95 19.85 -4.35
C ASN A 178 -2.19 18.51 -4.39
N PHE A 179 -2.31 17.71 -3.32
CA PHE A 179 -1.60 16.44 -3.24
C PHE A 179 -2.17 15.39 -4.20
N SER A 180 -3.50 15.34 -4.38
CA SER A 180 -4.11 14.46 -5.37
C SER A 180 -3.72 14.86 -6.80
N HIS A 181 -3.74 16.15 -7.14
CA HIS A 181 -3.27 16.65 -8.43
C HIS A 181 -1.82 16.24 -8.72
N THR A 182 -0.92 16.47 -7.76
CA THR A 182 0.49 16.05 -7.86
C THR A 182 0.63 14.53 -8.04
N ALA A 183 -0.19 13.74 -7.32
CA ALA A 183 -0.22 12.28 -7.45
C ALA A 183 -0.55 11.83 -8.87
N TYR A 184 -1.59 12.45 -9.45
CA TYR A 184 -2.10 12.15 -10.78
C TYR A 184 -1.06 12.50 -11.84
N GLN A 185 -0.43 13.68 -11.75
CA GLN A 185 0.66 14.07 -12.66
C GLN A 185 1.86 13.15 -12.56
N SER A 186 2.28 12.76 -11.34
CA SER A 186 3.37 11.82 -11.13
C SER A 186 3.06 10.46 -11.77
N TYR A 187 1.83 9.97 -11.60
CA TYR A 187 1.38 8.72 -12.21
C TYR A 187 1.45 8.79 -13.74
N GLU A 188 0.88 9.82 -14.37
CA GLU A 188 0.87 9.95 -15.82
C GLU A 188 2.29 10.04 -16.39
N LYS A 189 3.17 10.85 -15.78
CA LYS A 189 4.58 10.96 -16.18
C LYS A 189 5.32 9.62 -16.10
N ASN A 190 5.05 8.82 -15.07
CA ASN A 190 5.73 7.53 -14.88
C ASN A 190 5.11 6.40 -15.73
N SER A 191 3.85 6.54 -16.16
CA SER A 191 3.15 5.55 -16.98
C SER A 191 3.81 5.32 -18.35
N GLU A 192 4.55 6.30 -18.85
CA GLU A 192 5.32 6.22 -20.09
C GLU A 192 6.48 5.22 -20.02
N ASN A 193 6.93 4.83 -18.82
CA ASN A 193 8.09 3.98 -18.59
C ASN A 193 7.77 2.57 -18.02
N THR A 194 6.51 2.13 -18.13
CA THR A 194 5.95 0.87 -17.59
C THR A 194 5.77 0.88 -16.06
N LEU A 195 4.53 1.13 -15.61
CA LEU A 195 4.16 1.00 -14.19
C LEU A 195 3.83 -0.44 -13.84
N SER A 196 4.14 -0.86 -12.61
CA SER A 196 3.70 -2.14 -12.07
C SER A 196 2.18 -2.13 -11.84
N TYR A 197 1.55 -3.30 -11.93
CA TYR A 197 0.12 -3.48 -11.59
C TYR A 197 -0.22 -2.93 -10.19
N THR A 198 0.69 -3.09 -9.22
CA THR A 198 0.53 -2.55 -7.87
C THR A 198 0.46 -1.02 -7.84
N ASN A 199 1.16 -0.31 -8.73
CA ASN A 199 1.06 1.15 -8.81
C ASN A 199 -0.32 1.57 -9.32
N ILE A 200 -0.90 0.83 -10.28
CA ILE A 200 -2.27 1.08 -10.78
C ILE A 200 -3.29 0.87 -9.66
N VAL A 201 -3.11 -0.18 -8.86
CA VAL A 201 -3.95 -0.45 -7.68
C VAL A 201 -3.87 0.72 -6.68
N GLY A 202 -2.67 1.14 -6.30
CA GLY A 202 -2.49 2.21 -5.31
C GLY A 202 -3.07 3.55 -5.76
N ILE A 203 -2.87 3.95 -7.02
CA ILE A 203 -3.45 5.21 -7.50
C ILE A 203 -4.98 5.13 -7.58
N ALA A 204 -5.54 3.97 -7.93
CA ALA A 204 -6.98 3.78 -7.97
C ALA A 204 -7.58 3.86 -6.55
N ASP A 205 -6.93 3.28 -5.56
CA ASP A 205 -7.35 3.37 -4.16
C ASP A 205 -7.25 4.82 -3.64
N LEU A 206 -6.19 5.56 -4.00
CA LEU A 206 -6.05 6.99 -3.69
C LEU A 206 -7.23 7.83 -4.24
N THR A 207 -7.72 7.53 -5.46
CA THR A 207 -8.89 8.25 -6.01
C THR A 207 -10.17 7.99 -5.20
N ILE A 208 -10.31 6.79 -4.63
CA ILE A 208 -11.44 6.46 -3.76
C ILE A 208 -11.31 7.23 -2.44
N ASP A 209 -10.13 7.20 -1.82
CA ASP A 209 -9.88 7.93 -0.57
C ASP A 209 -10.10 9.43 -0.73
N PHE A 210 -9.73 10.00 -1.89
CA PHE A 210 -10.03 11.38 -2.23
C PHE A 210 -11.54 11.64 -2.24
N LEU A 211 -12.34 10.80 -2.92
CA LEU A 211 -13.79 11.00 -3.01
C LEU A 211 -14.49 10.79 -1.67
N MET A 212 -14.01 9.85 -0.86
CA MET A 212 -14.44 9.66 0.52
C MET A 212 -14.22 10.93 1.34
N TYR A 213 -12.99 11.47 1.30
CA TYR A 213 -12.64 12.73 1.96
C TYR A 213 -13.51 13.89 1.47
N ALA A 214 -13.61 14.05 0.16
CA ALA A 214 -14.35 15.12 -0.51
C ALA A 214 -15.82 15.12 -0.09
N TYR A 215 -16.42 13.94 0.06
CA TYR A 215 -17.80 13.80 0.50
C TYR A 215 -17.97 14.22 1.96
N ILE A 216 -17.09 13.77 2.86
CA ILE A 216 -17.08 14.17 4.28
C ILE A 216 -16.96 15.70 4.43
N HIS A 217 -16.15 16.32 3.57
CA HIS A 217 -15.86 17.76 3.62
C HIS A 217 -16.74 18.60 2.68
N ASN A 218 -17.85 18.05 2.19
CA ASN A 218 -18.85 18.76 1.37
C ASN A 218 -18.27 19.46 0.13
N PHE A 219 -17.32 18.80 -0.56
CA PHE A 219 -16.85 19.29 -1.85
C PHE A 219 -18.02 19.30 -2.86
N ASN A 220 -17.96 20.21 -3.82
CA ASN A 220 -18.87 20.17 -4.97
C ASN A 220 -18.33 19.24 -6.06
N LYS A 221 -19.17 18.96 -7.07
CA LYS A 221 -18.81 18.08 -8.19
C LYS A 221 -17.67 18.65 -9.04
N GLU A 222 -17.52 19.97 -9.11
CA GLU A 222 -16.46 20.65 -9.87
C GLU A 222 -15.09 20.35 -9.28
N LEU A 223 -14.95 20.37 -7.94
CA LEU A 223 -13.72 20.00 -7.23
C LEU A 223 -13.37 18.51 -7.38
N CYS A 224 -14.33 17.65 -7.71
CA CYS A 224 -14.11 16.22 -7.93
C CYS A 224 -13.91 15.85 -9.41
N ALA A 225 -14.09 16.80 -10.34
CA ALA A 225 -14.12 16.53 -11.77
C ALA A 225 -12.80 15.95 -12.29
N GLU A 226 -11.67 16.45 -11.79
CA GLU A 226 -10.34 15.95 -12.14
C GLU A 226 -10.19 14.47 -11.76
N THR A 227 -10.54 14.10 -10.53
CA THR A 227 -10.44 12.71 -10.05
C THR A 227 -11.27 11.75 -10.89
N PHE A 228 -12.48 12.13 -11.28
CA PHE A 228 -13.30 11.30 -12.17
C PHE A 228 -12.68 11.15 -13.56
N ALA A 229 -12.22 12.26 -14.15
CA ALA A 229 -11.57 12.23 -15.47
C ALA A 229 -10.28 11.42 -15.46
N PHE A 230 -9.47 11.58 -14.41
CA PHE A 230 -8.24 10.83 -14.20
C PHE A 230 -8.52 9.33 -14.11
N PHE A 231 -9.50 8.92 -13.30
CA PHE A 231 -9.83 7.50 -13.12
C PHE A 231 -10.33 6.88 -14.43
N ASP A 232 -11.24 7.55 -15.14
CA ASP A 232 -11.80 7.06 -16.40
C ASP A 232 -10.74 6.93 -17.51
N LYS A 233 -9.74 7.83 -17.52
CA LYS A 233 -8.63 7.81 -18.49
C LYS A 233 -7.58 6.75 -18.16
N ASN A 234 -7.18 6.63 -16.90
CA ASN A 234 -5.94 5.94 -16.51
C ASN A 234 -6.14 4.54 -15.95
N ILE A 235 -7.34 4.19 -15.48
CA ILE A 235 -7.61 2.87 -14.92
C ILE A 235 -8.25 1.98 -15.99
N SER A 236 -7.68 0.78 -16.21
CA SER A 236 -8.10 -0.19 -17.22
C SER A 236 -9.44 -0.88 -16.89
N TYR A 237 -10.21 -1.26 -17.91
CA TYR A 237 -11.51 -1.94 -17.78
C TYR A 237 -11.41 -3.44 -17.44
N GLU A 238 -10.31 -3.85 -16.81
CA GLU A 238 -10.12 -5.21 -16.34
C GLU A 238 -11.03 -5.55 -15.15
N ALA A 239 -11.42 -6.82 -15.06
CA ALA A 239 -12.28 -7.33 -14.00
C ALA A 239 -11.71 -7.06 -12.59
N SER A 240 -10.39 -7.02 -12.45
CA SER A 240 -9.68 -6.73 -11.20
C SER A 240 -9.94 -5.33 -10.63
N PHE A 241 -10.38 -4.38 -11.48
CA PHE A 241 -10.74 -3.01 -11.07
C PHE A 241 -12.26 -2.80 -10.97
N TYR A 242 -13.07 -3.84 -11.15
CA TYR A 242 -14.54 -3.72 -11.13
C TYR A 242 -15.06 -3.13 -9.82
N GLN A 243 -14.59 -3.63 -8.68
CA GLN A 243 -15.00 -3.12 -7.37
C GLN A 243 -14.72 -1.62 -7.21
N ARG A 244 -13.53 -1.17 -7.61
CA ARG A 244 -13.14 0.25 -7.58
C ARG A 244 -14.07 1.09 -8.44
N ARG A 245 -14.42 0.60 -9.64
CA ARG A 245 -15.39 1.27 -10.52
C ARG A 245 -16.77 1.43 -9.89
N VAL A 246 -17.26 0.41 -9.19
CA VAL A 246 -18.54 0.50 -8.46
C VAL A 246 -18.50 1.63 -7.45
N ILE A 247 -17.42 1.73 -6.66
CA ILE A 247 -17.25 2.77 -5.64
C ILE A 247 -17.16 4.17 -6.27
N ILE A 248 -16.35 4.33 -7.32
CA ILE A 248 -16.24 5.62 -8.04
C ILE A 248 -17.61 6.04 -8.61
N ARG A 249 -18.39 5.10 -9.15
CA ARG A 249 -19.72 5.38 -9.70
C ARG A 249 -20.75 5.75 -8.62
N LEU A 250 -20.66 5.14 -7.43
CA LEU A 250 -21.45 5.56 -6.27
C LEU A 250 -21.14 7.02 -5.92
N TYR A 251 -19.86 7.37 -5.73
CA TYR A 251 -19.48 8.74 -5.39
C TYR A 251 -19.85 9.74 -6.49
N LYS A 252 -19.71 9.36 -7.76
CA LYS A 252 -20.21 10.17 -8.88
C LYS A 252 -21.72 10.39 -8.78
N ALA A 253 -22.50 9.36 -8.48
CA ALA A 253 -23.95 9.51 -8.30
C ALA A 253 -24.29 10.44 -7.12
N LEU A 254 -23.54 10.34 -6.00
CA LEU A 254 -23.69 11.21 -4.83
C LEU A 254 -23.46 12.68 -5.17
N PHE A 255 -22.33 13.03 -5.81
CA PHE A 255 -22.03 14.42 -6.17
C PHE A 255 -22.95 15.00 -7.25
N TYR A 256 -23.62 14.14 -8.03
CA TYR A 256 -24.58 14.55 -9.06
C TYR A 256 -26.03 14.46 -8.61
N ASN A 257 -26.29 14.07 -7.35
CA ASN A 257 -27.63 13.85 -6.78
C ASN A 257 -28.50 12.87 -7.60
N ASP A 258 -27.88 11.82 -8.17
CA ASP A 258 -28.58 10.76 -8.89
C ASP A 258 -29.04 9.67 -7.92
N THR A 259 -30.21 9.89 -7.31
CA THR A 259 -30.73 9.05 -6.22
C THR A 259 -30.97 7.59 -6.63
N GLU A 260 -31.41 7.34 -7.87
CA GLU A 260 -31.60 5.99 -8.39
C GLU A 260 -30.28 5.21 -8.43
N LYS A 261 -29.20 5.84 -8.92
CA LYS A 261 -27.89 5.22 -8.95
C LYS A 261 -27.28 5.07 -7.56
N VAL A 262 -27.49 6.03 -6.67
CA VAL A 262 -27.06 5.90 -5.26
C VAL A 262 -27.71 4.67 -4.63
N ASP A 263 -29.03 4.52 -4.74
CA ASP A 263 -29.78 3.36 -4.21
C ASP A 263 -29.29 2.03 -4.83
N PHE A 264 -28.97 2.01 -6.12
CA PHE A 264 -28.47 0.82 -6.80
C PHE A 264 -27.10 0.40 -6.28
N TYR A 265 -26.11 1.31 -6.29
CA TYR A 265 -24.75 0.97 -5.88
C TYR A 265 -24.64 0.71 -4.39
N THR A 266 -25.43 1.40 -3.56
CA THR A 266 -25.47 1.18 -2.11
C THR A 266 -25.94 -0.24 -1.81
N ARG A 267 -27.07 -0.69 -2.38
CA ARG A 267 -27.57 -2.05 -2.19
C ARG A 267 -26.59 -3.12 -2.63
N LEU A 268 -25.96 -2.94 -3.80
CA LEU A 268 -24.95 -3.87 -4.30
C LEU A 268 -23.79 -4.04 -3.30
N LEU A 269 -23.29 -2.92 -2.76
CA LEU A 269 -22.17 -2.94 -1.80
C LEU A 269 -22.59 -3.49 -0.43
N GLU A 270 -23.83 -3.28 -0.01
CA GLU A 270 -24.39 -3.85 1.22
C GLU A 270 -24.55 -5.37 1.13
N GLU A 271 -25.10 -5.89 0.03
CA GLU A 271 -25.27 -7.33 -0.20
C GLU A 271 -23.93 -8.09 -0.17
N ASP A 272 -22.88 -7.46 -0.70
CA ASP A 272 -21.52 -8.01 -0.68
C ASP A 272 -20.77 -7.78 0.65
N ASN A 273 -21.41 -7.18 1.66
CA ASN A 273 -20.81 -6.77 2.93
C ASN A 273 -19.59 -5.83 2.77
N PHE A 274 -19.54 -5.07 1.67
CA PHE A 274 -18.47 -4.11 1.39
C PHE A 274 -18.89 -2.69 1.79
N THR A 275 -19.11 -2.49 3.09
CA THR A 275 -19.72 -1.26 3.62
C THR A 275 -18.74 -0.13 3.96
N PHE A 276 -17.43 -0.34 3.83
CA PHE A 276 -16.41 0.66 4.20
C PHE A 276 -16.61 2.02 3.49
N CYS A 277 -16.87 2.00 2.19
CA CYS A 277 -17.11 3.21 1.40
C CYS A 277 -18.51 3.81 1.60
N LEU A 278 -19.43 3.10 2.27
CA LEU A 278 -20.79 3.55 2.56
C LEU A 278 -20.89 4.32 3.88
N GLN A 279 -19.83 4.31 4.70
CA GLN A 279 -19.88 4.74 6.09
C GLN A 279 -20.28 6.21 6.30
N ASN A 280 -20.14 7.05 5.26
CA ASN A 280 -20.54 8.45 5.28
C ASN A 280 -21.69 8.75 4.31
N VAL A 281 -22.19 7.76 3.58
CA VAL A 281 -23.26 7.90 2.60
C VAL A 281 -24.61 7.89 3.33
N PRO A 282 -25.51 8.86 3.09
CA PRO A 282 -26.84 8.84 3.68
C PRO A 282 -27.63 7.65 3.12
N ILE A 283 -27.89 6.66 3.97
CA ILE A 283 -28.73 5.52 3.62
C ILE A 283 -30.19 5.97 3.69
N THR A 284 -30.85 6.04 2.55
CA THR A 284 -32.31 6.10 2.45
C THR A 284 -32.88 4.80 2.99
N LYS A 285 -33.22 4.76 4.28
CA LYS A 285 -34.08 3.69 4.82
C LYS A 285 -35.41 3.80 4.08
N LYS A 286 -35.65 2.94 3.09
CA LYS A 286 -37.02 2.68 2.64
C LYS A 286 -37.73 2.07 3.82
N ASP A 287 -38.69 2.82 4.38
CA ASP A 287 -39.68 2.28 5.29
C ASP A 287 -40.22 1.00 4.67
N SER A 288 -39.98 -0.13 5.32
CA SER A 288 -40.63 -1.39 5.03
C SER A 288 -42.08 -1.33 5.53
N SER A 289 -42.86 -0.38 5.00
CA SER A 289 -44.27 -0.16 5.31
C SER A 289 -45.17 -0.54 4.14
N HIS A 290 -44.83 -1.56 3.37
CA HIS A 290 -45.80 -2.24 2.50
C HIS A 290 -45.58 -3.76 2.54
N ALA A 291 -45.94 -4.35 3.67
CA ALA A 291 -46.32 -5.75 3.76
C ALA A 291 -47.40 -5.89 4.83
N HIS A 292 -48.64 -5.57 4.46
CA HIS A 292 -49.87 -6.22 4.92
C HIS A 292 -50.97 -5.96 3.90
#